data_AF-A0A9W6VA38-F1
#
_entry.id   AF-A0A9W6VA38-F1
#
_cell.length_a   1.000
_cell.length_b   1.000
_cell.length_c   1.000
_cell.angle_alpha   90.00
_cell.angle_beta   90.00
_cell.angle_gamma   90.00
#
_symmetry.space_group_name_H-M   'P 1'
#
loop_
_entity.id
_entity.type
_entity.pdbx_description
1 polymer ?
#
loop_
_entity_poly.entity_id
_entity_poly.type
_entity_poly.pdbx_seq_one_letter_code
_entity_poly.pdbx_strand_id
1 'polypeptide(L)'
;MRVPFALPASALKLAAVAAFSVVLALGLAFAGALGHWSSGPETVTTVSATVLAAVPCDGSGSERVSYLVDGGKQEAFLDACGHESGESVEVTVGDDVVHLARATTGATVDARPFAVVLLVFAGIAGAGFTQLRRRV
;
A
#
# COMPACT_ATOMS: atom_id res chain seq x y z
N MET A 1 -35.21 34.49 -11.21
CA MET A 1 -34.68 33.77 -10.04
C MET A 1 -33.24 34.23 -9.82
N ARG A 2 -32.97 35.02 -8.78
CA ARG A 2 -31.61 35.44 -8.39
C ARG A 2 -31.40 34.97 -6.96
N VAL A 3 -30.50 34.02 -6.77
CA VAL A 3 -30.09 33.50 -5.47
C VAL A 3 -29.26 34.56 -4.73
N PRO A 4 -29.67 35.05 -3.56
CA PRO A 4 -28.84 35.94 -2.74
C PRO A 4 -28.14 35.09 -1.68
N PHE A 5 -27.15 34.29 -2.08
CA PHE A 5 -26.24 33.70 -1.10
C PHE A 5 -25.09 34.68 -0.88
N ALA A 6 -25.27 35.59 0.08
CA ALA A 6 -24.16 36.29 0.69
C ALA A 6 -23.32 35.25 1.43
N LEU A 7 -22.38 34.62 0.73
CA LEU A 7 -21.43 33.69 1.32
C LEU A 7 -20.64 34.45 2.39
N PRO A 8 -20.78 34.10 3.68
CA PRO A 8 -20.07 34.79 4.73
C PRO A 8 -18.57 34.61 4.46
N ALA A 9 -17.76 35.65 4.69
CA ALA A 9 -16.31 35.61 4.44
C ALA A 9 -15.62 34.42 5.13
N SER A 10 -16.21 33.90 6.21
CA SER A 10 -15.77 32.68 6.90
C SER A 10 -15.97 31.40 6.08
N ALA A 11 -17.06 31.28 5.32
CA ALA A 11 -17.29 30.14 4.43
C ALA A 11 -16.29 30.12 3.26
N LEU A 12 -15.96 31.31 2.73
CA LEU A 12 -14.95 31.45 1.68
C LEU A 12 -13.55 31.07 2.20
N LYS A 13 -13.21 31.48 3.43
CA LYS A 13 -11.95 31.10 4.10
C LYS A 13 -11.86 29.59 4.34
N LEU A 14 -12.93 28.97 4.82
CA LEU A 14 -12.97 27.51 5.04
C LEU A 14 -12.85 26.73 3.74
N ALA A 15 -13.54 27.16 2.68
CA ALA A 15 -13.43 26.55 1.36
C ALA A 15 -12.01 26.68 0.79
N ALA A 16 -11.37 27.85 0.95
CA ALA A 16 -10.00 28.08 0.52
C ALA A 16 -8.99 27.19 1.27
N VAL A 17 -9.14 27.05 2.59
CA VAL A 17 -8.29 26.16 3.40
C VAL A 17 -8.47 24.69 3.01
N ALA A 18 -9.72 24.26 2.78
CA ALA A 18 -10.01 22.91 2.32
C ALA A 18 -9.38 22.63 0.94
N ALA A 19 -9.57 23.54 -0.02
CA ALA A 19 -8.97 23.43 -1.35
C ALA A 19 -7.44 23.41 -1.26
N PHE A 20 -6.84 24.28 -0.45
CA PHE A 20 -5.39 24.30 -0.24
C PHE A 20 -4.89 23.00 0.38
N SER A 21 -5.58 22.45 1.38
CA SER A 21 -5.23 21.18 2.00
C SER A 21 -5.29 20.01 1.01
N VAL A 22 -6.29 19.98 0.13
CA VAL A 22 -6.43 18.95 -0.92
C VAL A 22 -5.31 19.07 -1.95
N VAL A 23 -5.03 20.29 -2.42
CA VAL A 23 -3.93 20.55 -3.38
C VAL A 23 -2.57 20.21 -2.75
N LEU A 24 -2.36 20.55 -1.49
CA LEU A 24 -1.13 20.20 -0.77
C LEU A 24 -0.99 18.69 -0.59
N ALA A 25 -2.07 17.98 -0.23
CA ALA A 25 -2.06 16.53 -0.10
C ALA A 25 -1.79 15.85 -1.46
N LEU A 26 -2.41 16.32 -2.54
CA LEU A 26 -2.12 15.86 -3.90
C LEU A 26 -0.66 16.15 -4.27
N GLY A 27 -0.16 17.35 -4.00
CA GLY A 27 1.23 17.72 -4.24
C GLY A 27 2.22 16.82 -3.48
N LEU A 28 1.95 16.52 -2.22
CA LEU A 28 2.74 15.59 -1.40
C LEU A 28 2.62 14.13 -1.88
N ALA A 29 1.46 13.73 -2.40
CA ALA A 29 1.28 12.42 -3.01
C ALA A 29 2.12 12.27 -4.29
N PHE A 30 2.01 13.24 -5.20
CA PHE A 30 2.78 13.28 -6.45
C PHE A 30 4.29 13.42 -6.21
N ALA A 31 4.69 14.26 -5.25
CA ALA A 31 6.08 14.41 -4.84
C ALA A 31 6.61 13.18 -4.07
N GLY A 32 5.74 12.23 -3.72
CA GLY A 32 6.17 10.98 -3.12
C GLY A 32 6.32 10.96 -1.61
N ALA A 33 6.12 12.09 -0.95
CA ALA A 33 6.25 12.24 0.50
C ALA A 33 5.29 11.34 1.29
N LEU A 34 4.22 10.87 0.66
CA LEU A 34 3.25 9.92 1.23
C LEU A 34 3.61 8.44 0.98
N GLY A 35 4.85 8.12 0.64
CA GLY A 35 5.30 6.73 0.47
C GLY A 35 4.95 6.10 -0.89
N HIS A 36 4.54 6.92 -1.89
CA HIS A 36 4.33 6.45 -3.27
C HIS A 36 5.62 5.88 -3.91
N TRP A 37 6.79 6.16 -3.33
CA TRP A 37 8.10 5.70 -3.76
C TRP A 37 8.82 4.86 -2.70
N SER A 38 8.09 4.15 -1.84
CA SER A 38 8.71 2.95 -1.26
C SER A 38 8.78 1.90 -2.38
N SER A 39 9.65 2.14 -3.35
CA SER A 39 10.33 1.08 -4.05
C SER A 39 11.13 0.37 -2.95
N GLY A 40 10.77 -0.88 -2.67
CA GLY A 40 11.73 -1.79 -2.07
C GLY A 40 13.04 -1.72 -2.86
N PRO A 41 14.19 -2.03 -2.23
CA PRO A 41 15.53 -1.77 -2.78
C PRO A 41 15.60 -2.06 -4.29
N GLU A 42 16.05 -1.07 -5.05
CA GLU A 42 16.01 -1.03 -6.52
C GLU A 42 16.87 -2.13 -7.21
N THR A 43 17.65 -2.86 -6.41
CA THR A 43 18.42 -4.04 -6.80
C THR A 43 17.84 -5.31 -6.16
N VAL A 44 16.54 -5.50 -6.29
CA VAL A 44 15.90 -6.79 -6.01
C VAL A 44 16.09 -7.70 -7.22
N THR A 45 17.00 -8.67 -7.10
CA THR A 45 17.11 -9.73 -8.11
C THR A 45 15.92 -10.67 -7.93
N THR A 46 15.01 -10.67 -8.90
CA THR A 46 13.91 -11.62 -8.97
C THR A 46 14.39 -12.91 -9.60
N VAL A 47 14.21 -14.02 -8.90
CA VAL A 47 14.58 -15.36 -9.37
C VAL A 47 13.40 -16.31 -9.24
N SER A 48 13.34 -17.31 -10.12
CA SER A 48 12.39 -18.42 -9.97
C SER A 48 12.91 -19.37 -8.90
N ALA A 49 12.06 -19.66 -7.91
CA ALA A 49 12.35 -20.55 -6.81
C ALA A 49 11.32 -21.67 -6.74
N THR A 50 11.75 -22.86 -6.31
CA THR A 50 10.88 -24.02 -6.10
C THR A 50 10.64 -24.21 -4.61
N VAL A 51 9.37 -24.32 -4.22
CA VAL A 51 8.98 -24.59 -2.83
C VAL A 51 9.41 -26.00 -2.45
N LEU A 52 10.28 -26.12 -1.44
CA LEU A 52 10.75 -27.39 -0.88
C LEU A 52 9.90 -27.84 0.29
N ALA A 53 9.44 -26.90 1.12
CA ALA A 53 8.60 -27.16 2.27
C ALA A 53 7.46 -26.16 2.30
N ALA A 54 6.25 -26.67 2.08
CA ALA A 54 5.00 -25.93 2.18
C ALA A 54 4.55 -25.85 3.65
N VAL A 55 4.01 -24.69 4.04
CA VAL A 55 3.44 -24.46 5.37
C VAL A 55 2.07 -23.82 5.17
N PRO A 56 1.00 -24.36 5.77
CA PRO A 56 -0.32 -23.74 5.65
C PRO A 56 -0.37 -22.45 6.48
N CYS A 57 -1.16 -21.46 6.05
CA CYS A 57 -1.25 -20.16 6.71
C CYS A 57 -1.85 -20.20 8.12
N ASP A 58 -2.49 -21.30 8.52
CA ASP A 58 -2.98 -21.54 9.87
C ASP A 58 -1.95 -22.23 10.79
N GLY A 59 -0.80 -22.62 10.24
CA GLY A 59 0.29 -23.29 10.95
C GLY A 59 1.38 -22.33 11.42
N SER A 60 2.14 -22.75 12.44
CA SER A 60 3.38 -22.09 12.84
C SER A 60 4.57 -22.67 12.05
N GLY A 61 5.18 -21.87 11.18
CA GLY A 61 6.37 -22.26 10.43
C GLY A 61 6.69 -21.25 9.32
N SER A 62 7.84 -21.42 8.68
CA SER A 62 8.22 -20.65 7.49
C SER A 62 8.41 -21.62 6.32
N GLU A 63 7.92 -21.24 5.15
CA GLU A 63 8.14 -22.00 3.93
C GLU A 63 9.63 -22.00 3.58
N ARG A 64 10.09 -23.05 2.90
CA ARG A 64 11.45 -23.12 2.37
C ARG A 64 11.41 -23.19 0.86
N VAL A 65 12.26 -22.40 0.23
CA VAL A 65 12.40 -22.38 -1.22
C VAL A 65 13.84 -22.64 -1.62
N SER A 66 14.02 -23.24 -2.79
CA SER A 66 15.30 -23.34 -3.44
C SER A 66 15.32 -22.54 -4.73
N TYR A 67 16.37 -21.75 -4.92
CA TYR A 67 16.55 -20.91 -6.10
C TYR A 67 17.98 -21.01 -6.62
N LEU A 68 18.17 -20.59 -7.88
CA LEU A 68 19.47 -20.58 -8.54
C LEU A 68 19.97 -19.13 -8.61
N VAL A 69 21.11 -18.86 -7.99
CA VAL A 69 21.83 -17.58 -8.07
C VAL A 69 23.30 -17.87 -8.37
N ASP A 70 23.87 -17.12 -9.32
CA ASP A 70 25.28 -17.25 -9.74
C ASP A 70 25.71 -18.69 -10.11
N GLY A 71 24.78 -19.49 -10.64
CA GLY A 71 25.02 -20.89 -11.01
C GLY A 71 25.03 -21.89 -9.85
N GLY A 72 24.79 -21.43 -8.62
CA GLY A 72 24.65 -22.25 -7.42
C GLY A 72 23.19 -22.41 -6.99
N LYS A 73 22.82 -23.62 -6.57
CA LYS A 73 21.52 -23.88 -5.93
C LYS A 73 21.62 -23.45 -4.46
N GLN A 74 20.83 -22.46 -4.07
CA GLN A 74 20.70 -21.98 -2.70
C GLN A 74 19.33 -22.35 -2.13
N GLU A 75 19.24 -22.38 -0.81
CA GLU A 75 17.99 -22.59 -0.08
C GLU A 75 17.82 -21.48 0.95
N ALA A 76 16.61 -20.93 1.05
CA ALA A 76 16.29 -19.91 2.03
C ALA A 76 14.87 -20.06 2.56
N PHE A 77 14.59 -19.36 3.65
CA PHE A 77 13.24 -19.21 4.18
C PHE A 77 12.47 -18.21 3.33
N LEU A 78 11.26 -18.61 2.93
CA LEU A 78 10.29 -17.77 2.26
C LEU A 78 9.32 -17.23 3.31
N ASP A 79 9.18 -15.90 3.34
CA ASP A 79 8.14 -15.21 4.12
C ASP A 79 6.80 -15.25 3.37
N ALA A 80 6.25 -16.46 3.25
CA ALA A 80 4.96 -16.75 2.66
C ALA A 80 4.33 -17.99 3.30
N CYS A 81 3.05 -18.22 3.00
CA CYS A 81 2.32 -19.40 3.43
C CYS A 81 1.26 -19.79 2.39
N GLY A 82 0.89 -21.07 2.37
CA GLY A 82 -0.19 -21.59 1.54
C GLY A 82 0.21 -22.02 0.13
N HIS A 83 1.51 -22.12 -0.18
CA HIS A 83 1.99 -22.68 -1.44
C HIS A 83 2.09 -24.21 -1.39
N GLU A 84 2.08 -24.87 -2.55
CA GLU A 84 2.26 -26.32 -2.64
C GLU A 84 3.74 -26.71 -2.75
N SER A 85 4.12 -27.85 -2.16
CA SER A 85 5.47 -28.38 -2.31
C SER A 85 5.74 -28.72 -3.78
N GLY A 86 6.82 -28.18 -4.34
CA GLY A 86 7.17 -28.31 -5.75
C GLY A 86 6.60 -27.20 -6.64
N GLU A 87 5.82 -26.26 -6.10
CA GLU A 87 5.36 -25.08 -6.82
C GLU A 87 6.53 -24.17 -7.19
N SER A 88 6.48 -23.58 -8.40
CA SER A 88 7.44 -22.57 -8.82
C SER A 88 6.89 -21.18 -8.53
N VAL A 89 7.59 -20.43 -7.69
CA VAL A 89 7.22 -19.09 -7.26
C VAL A 89 8.34 -18.10 -7.60
N GLU A 90 7.96 -16.87 -7.91
CA GLU A 90 8.92 -15.81 -8.20
C GLU A 90 9.25 -15.05 -6.92
N VAL A 91 10.55 -14.99 -6.59
CA VAL A 91 11.01 -14.49 -5.31
C VAL A 91 12.09 -13.44 -5.47
N THR A 92 12.12 -12.54 -4.50
CA THR A 92 13.08 -11.48 -4.30
C THR A 92 14.11 -11.94 -3.29
N VAL A 93 15.37 -12.02 -3.72
CA VAL A 93 16.49 -12.41 -2.85
C VAL A 93 16.96 -11.19 -2.06
N GLY A 94 16.80 -11.24 -0.73
CA GLY A 94 17.43 -10.34 0.24
C GLY A 94 18.53 -11.06 1.03
N ASP A 95 19.17 -10.37 1.98
CA ASP A 95 20.38 -10.86 2.65
C ASP A 95 20.16 -12.13 3.51
N ASP A 96 18.97 -12.36 4.09
CA ASP A 96 18.69 -13.50 4.99
C ASP A 96 17.32 -14.19 4.78
N VAL A 97 16.29 -13.43 4.40
CA VAL A 97 14.92 -13.93 4.16
C VAL A 97 14.50 -13.55 2.76
N VAL A 98 13.94 -14.52 2.05
CA VAL A 98 13.46 -14.35 0.69
C VAL A 98 11.99 -13.96 0.74
N HIS A 99 11.61 -12.95 -0.03
CA HIS A 99 10.24 -12.46 -0.11
C HIS A 99 9.63 -12.83 -1.46
N LEU A 100 8.30 -13.00 -1.52
CA LEU A 100 7.62 -13.10 -2.82
C LEU A 100 7.85 -11.81 -3.61
N ALA A 101 8.23 -11.94 -4.88
CA ALA A 101 8.36 -10.79 -5.79
C ALA A 101 7.04 -10.02 -5.92
N ARG A 102 5.92 -10.70 -5.66
CA ARG A 102 4.59 -10.11 -5.56
C ARG A 102 3.84 -10.67 -4.35
N ALA A 103 3.98 -10.02 -3.20
CA ALA A 103 3.24 -10.36 -1.97
C ALA A 103 1.72 -10.02 -2.03
N THR A 104 1.21 -9.53 -3.17
CA THR A 104 -0.18 -9.10 -3.31
C THR A 104 -1.03 -10.19 -3.96
N THR A 105 -1.26 -11.30 -3.28
CA THR A 105 -2.25 -12.27 -3.75
C THR A 105 -3.63 -11.58 -3.72
N GLY A 106 -4.25 -11.43 -4.91
CA GLY A 106 -5.61 -10.89 -5.06
C GLY A 106 -5.76 -9.39 -5.32
N ALA A 107 -4.72 -8.56 -5.21
CA ALA A 107 -4.79 -7.16 -5.61
C ALA A 107 -4.42 -7.01 -7.10
N THR A 108 -5.42 -7.16 -7.97
CA THR A 108 -5.26 -6.91 -9.42
C THR A 108 -5.27 -5.42 -9.76
N VAL A 109 -5.75 -4.59 -8.83
CA VAL A 109 -5.96 -3.16 -9.01
C VAL A 109 -5.12 -2.40 -8.01
N ASP A 110 -4.38 -1.40 -8.49
CA ASP A 110 -3.67 -0.48 -7.60
C ASP A 110 -4.71 0.35 -6.83
N ALA A 111 -4.94 -0.02 -5.57
CA ALA A 111 -5.94 0.61 -4.70
C ALA A 111 -5.44 1.91 -4.05
N ARG A 112 -4.16 2.27 -4.25
CA ARG A 112 -3.53 3.49 -3.71
C ARG A 112 -4.29 4.78 -4.01
N PRO A 113 -4.78 5.06 -5.25
CA PRO A 113 -5.59 6.24 -5.51
C PRO A 113 -6.91 6.25 -4.74
N PHE A 114 -7.53 5.09 -4.53
CA PHE A 114 -8.76 4.99 -3.73
C PHE A 114 -8.49 5.31 -2.25
N ALA A 115 -7.33 4.93 -1.71
CA ALA A 115 -6.95 5.27 -0.35
C ALA A 115 -6.87 6.80 -0.14
N VAL A 116 -6.33 7.55 -1.11
CA VAL A 116 -6.28 9.02 -1.05
C VAL A 116 -7.69 9.63 -1.09
N VAL A 117 -8.56 9.12 -1.96
CA VAL A 117 -9.95 9.59 -2.05
C VAL A 117 -10.69 9.33 -0.73
N LEU A 118 -10.58 8.13 -0.17
CA LEU A 118 -11.19 7.77 1.10
C LEU A 118 -10.64 8.60 2.26
N LEU A 119 -9.33 8.93 2.27
CA LEU A 119 -8.71 9.81 3.26
C LEU A 119 -9.33 11.22 3.23
N VAL A 120 -9.54 11.77 2.04
CA VAL A 120 -10.20 13.09 1.87
C VAL A 120 -11.63 13.04 2.38
N PHE A 121 -12.40 12.01 2.03
CA PHE A 121 -13.77 11.84 2.53
C PHE A 121 -13.83 11.67 4.06
N ALA A 122 -12.90 10.93 4.65
CA ALA A 122 -12.79 10.78 6.10
C ALA A 122 -12.51 12.14 6.78
N GLY A 123 -11.65 12.96 6.18
CA GLY A 123 -11.38 14.33 6.65
C GLY A 123 -12.63 15.22 6.61
N ILE A 124 -13.38 15.19 5.50
CA ILE A 124 -14.64 15.95 5.35
C ILE A 124 -15.68 15.48 6.37
N ALA A 125 -15.84 14.16 6.53
CA ALA A 125 -16.77 13.57 7.49
C ALA A 125 -16.42 13.95 8.94
N GLY A 126 -15.13 13.91 9.30
CA GLY A 126 -14.64 14.33 10.62
C GLY A 126 -14.93 15.81 10.89
N ALA A 127 -14.63 16.70 9.94
CA ALA A 127 -14.95 18.12 10.06
C ALA A 127 -16.47 18.35 10.24
N GLY A 128 -17.29 17.69 9.42
CA GLY A 128 -18.76 17.74 9.53
C GLY A 128 -19.27 17.27 10.90
N PHE A 129 -18.72 16.16 11.41
CA PHE A 129 -19.08 15.64 12.74
C PHE A 129 -18.75 16.61 13.87
N THR A 130 -17.57 17.24 13.84
CA THR A 130 -17.22 18.25 14.85
C THR A 130 -18.15 19.46 14.83
N GLN A 131 -18.61 19.86 13.65
CA GLN A 131 -19.51 21.00 13.49
C GLN A 131 -20.93 20.68 13.94
N LEU A 132 -21.39 19.45 13.72
CA LEU A 132 -22.64 18.94 14.29
C LEU A 132 -22.55 18.89 15.83
N ARG A 133 -21.46 18.36 16.39
CA ARG A 133 -21.26 18.28 17.85
C ARG A 133 -21.21 19.66 18.52
N ARG A 134 -20.73 20.69 17.84
CA ARG A 134 -20.73 22.08 18.37
C ARG A 134 -22.10 22.75 18.37
N ARG A 135 -23.10 22.17 17.68
CA ARG A 135 -24.47 22.69 17.60
C ARG A 135 -25.45 21.96 18.51
N VAL A 136 -25.01 20.90 19.18
CA VAL A 136 -25.74 20.15 20.21
C VAL A 136 -25.17 20.54 21.57
#